data_AF-A0A957JWD3-F1
#
_entry.id   AF-A0A957JWD3-F1
#
_cell.length_a   1.000
_cell.length_b   1.000
_cell.length_c   1.000
_cell.angle_alpha   90.00
_cell.angle_beta   90.00
_cell.angle_gamma   90.00
#
_symmetry.space_group_name_H-M   'P 1'
#
loop_
_entity.id
_entity.type
_entity.pdbx_description
1 polymer ?
#
loop_
_entity_poly.entity_id
_entity_poly.type
_entity_poly.pdbx_seq_one_letter_code
_entity_poly.pdbx_strand_id
1 'polypeptide(L)' 'MNDLPSREQAEQLLIEGSRRNPGGWVSHSRYVAQAAAAIAAAHPTLDEEIAYLMGLLHDIGRQEGITGIRHIVDGYEFMQ' A
#
# COMPACT_ATOMS: atom_id res chain seq x y z
N MET A 1 7.06 2.38 -15.16
CA MET A 1 6.78 2.88 -13.81
C MET A 1 7.46 4.24 -13.71
N ASN A 2 6.79 5.31 -14.15
CA ASN A 2 7.43 6.62 -14.20
C ASN A 2 6.93 7.64 -13.20
N ASP A 3 5.90 7.36 -12.41
CA ASP A 3 5.54 8.21 -11.27
C ASP A 3 4.93 7.34 -10.16
N LEU A 4 5.75 6.95 -9.18
CA LEU A 4 5.20 6.45 -7.92
C LEU A 4 4.64 7.64 -7.15
N PRO A 5 3.52 7.46 -6.41
CA PRO A 5 3.02 8.52 -5.55
C PRO A 5 4.09 8.88 -4.51
N SER A 6 4.15 10.14 -4.11
CA SER A 6 4.92 10.52 -2.93
C SER A 6 4.37 9.80 -1.69
N ARG A 7 5.17 9.71 -0.63
CA ARG A 7 4.73 9.13 0.65
C ARG A 7 3.45 9.76 1.17
N GLU A 8 3.34 11.08 1.03
CA GLU A 8 2.16 11.83 1.43
C GLU A 8 0.95 11.43 0.58
N GLN A 9 1.10 11.37 -0.75
CA GLN A 9 0.02 10.94 -1.65
C GLN A 9 -0.41 9.50 -1.33
N ALA A 10 0.52 8.59 -1.08
CA ALA A 10 0.22 7.21 -0.74
C ALA A 10 -0.53 7.08 0.60
N GLU A 11 -0.14 7.84 1.64
CA GLU A 11 -0.88 7.89 2.90
C GLU A 11 -2.28 8.50 2.72
N GLN A 12 -2.43 9.53 1.86
CA GLN A 12 -3.76 10.08 1.55
C GLN A 12 -4.65 9.04 0.86
N LEU A 13 -4.13 8.31 -0.13
CA LEU A 13 -4.87 7.22 -0.80
C LEU A 13 -5.31 6.16 0.22
N LEU A 14 -4.43 5.77 1.14
CA LEU A 14 -4.76 4.82 2.20
C LEU A 14 -5.86 5.35 3.14
N ILE A 15 -5.78 6.63 3.53
CA ILE A 15 -6.79 7.28 4.38
C ILE A 15 -8.14 7.37 3.66
N GLU A 16 -8.16 7.75 2.39
CA GLU A 16 -9.38 7.81 1.58
C GLU A 16 -10.02 6.42 1.43
N GLY A 17 -9.22 5.40 1.12
CA GLY A 17 -9.68 4.01 1.09
C GLY A 17 -10.24 3.54 2.43
N SER A 18 -9.62 3.95 3.54
CA SER A 18 -10.10 3.61 4.89
C SER A 18 -11.46 4.19 5.22
N ARG A 19 -11.82 5.35 4.64
CA ARG A 19 -13.14 5.95 4.83
C ARG A 19 -14.23 5.16 4.10
N ARG A 20 -13.88 4.55 2.95
CA ARG A 20 -14.80 3.71 2.16
C ARG A 20 -15.01 2.34 2.79
N ASN A 21 -13.94 1.72 3.29
CA ASN A 21 -14.00 0.45 4.01
C ASN A 21 -13.12 0.47 5.28
N PRO A 22 -13.66 0.90 6.43
CA PRO A 22 -12.91 0.92 7.68
C PRO A 22 -12.54 -0.50 8.14
N GLY A 23 -11.31 -0.69 8.61
CA GLY A 23 -10.88 -1.98 9.15
C GLY A 23 -9.40 -2.08 9.45
N GLY A 24 -8.98 -3.23 9.97
CA GLY A 24 -7.59 -3.50 10.37
C GLY A 24 -6.59 -3.56 9.22
N TRP A 25 -7.04 -3.54 7.96
CA TRP A 25 -6.14 -3.56 6.81
C TRP A 25 -5.28 -2.30 6.68
N VAL A 26 -5.74 -1.16 7.23
CA VAL A 26 -4.99 0.10 7.22
C VAL A 26 -3.74 0.00 8.10
N SER A 27 -3.88 -0.48 9.33
CA SER A 27 -2.75 -0.67 10.23
C SER A 27 -1.83 -1.78 9.72
N HIS A 28 -2.41 -2.87 9.21
CA HIS A 28 -1.67 -3.93 8.50
C HIS A 28 -0.78 -3.34 7.39
N SER A 29 -1.35 -2.57 6.46
CA SER A 29 -0.59 -1.93 5.38
C SER A 29 0.55 -1.05 5.89
N ARG A 30 0.33 -0.25 6.95
CA ARG A 30 1.40 0.57 7.54
C ARG A 30 2.52 -0.27 8.15
N TYR A 31 2.19 -1.34 8.86
CA TYR A 31 3.21 -2.23 9.43
C TYR A 31 3.97 -3.00 8.34
N VAL A 32 3.28 -3.44 7.28
CA VAL A 32 3.92 -4.06 6.09
C VAL A 32 4.87 -3.06 5.42
N ALA A 33 4.45 -1.81 5.22
CA ALA A 33 5.29 -0.76 4.66
C ALA A 33 6.56 -0.52 5.49
N GLN A 34 6.43 -0.41 6.81
CA GLN A 34 7.56 -0.24 7.73
C GLN A 34 8.52 -1.43 7.69
N ALA A 35 7.99 -2.65 7.70
CA ALA A 35 8.80 -3.86 7.62
C ALA A 35 9.54 -3.96 6.27
N ALA A 36 8.85 -3.67 5.17
CA ALA A 36 9.42 -3.68 3.82
C ALA A 36 10.55 -2.66 3.68
N ALA A 37 10.34 -1.43 4.17
CA ALA A 37 11.36 -0.39 4.23
C ALA A 37 12.60 -0.83 5.04
N ALA A 38 12.38 -1.38 6.24
CA ALA A 38 13.47 -1.84 7.10
C ALA A 38 14.30 -2.97 6.46
N ILE A 39 13.65 -3.89 5.74
CA ILE A 39 14.34 -4.95 4.98
C ILE A 39 15.11 -4.34 3.80
N ALA A 40 14.49 -3.43 3.05
CA ALA A 40 15.12 -2.78 1.90
C ALA A 40 16.35 -1.97 2.29
N ALA A 41 16.32 -1.27 3.43
CA ALA A 41 17.46 -0.53 3.98
C ALA A 41 18.69 -1.41 4.27
N ALA A 42 18.49 -2.72 4.50
CA ALA A 42 19.58 -3.68 4.70
C ALA A 42 20.01 -4.40 3.41
N HIS A 43 19.34 -4.16 2.27
CA HIS A 43 19.61 -4.84 1.01
C HIS A 43 20.44 -3.95 0.07
N PRO A 44 21.51 -4.46 -0.58
CA PRO A 44 22.45 -3.62 -1.34
C PRO A 44 21.87 -2.93 -2.59
N THR A 45 20.67 -3.31 -3.03
CA THR A 45 20.07 -2.85 -4.30
C THR A 45 18.60 -2.46 -4.20
N LEU A 46 17.98 -2.55 -3.02
CA LEU A 46 16.58 -2.14 -2.86
C LEU A 46 16.52 -0.70 -2.37
N ASP A 47 15.50 0.02 -2.82
CA ASP A 47 15.20 1.37 -2.36
C ASP A 47 14.18 1.30 -1.22
N GLU A 48 14.51 1.93 -0.09
CA GLU A 48 13.69 1.95 1.12
C GLU A 48 12.32 2.60 0.88
N GLU A 49 12.29 3.73 0.16
CA GLU A 49 11.07 4.50 -0.06
C GLU A 49 10.15 3.78 -1.05
N ILE A 50 10.71 3.20 -2.13
CA ILE A 50 9.92 2.36 -3.04
C ILE A 50 9.33 1.16 -2.30
N ALA A 51 10.12 0.48 -1.45
CA ALA A 51 9.62 -0.66 -0.68
C ALA A 51 8.51 -0.26 0.31
N TYR A 52 8.65 0.91 0.94
CA TYR A 52 7.61 1.48 1.79
C TYR A 52 6.31 1.71 1.01
N LEU A 53 6.38 2.42 -0.13
CA LEU A 53 5.22 2.75 -0.95
C LEU A 53 4.49 1.49 -1.44
N MET A 54 5.24 0.49 -1.90
CA MET A 54 4.68 -0.79 -2.33
C MET A 54 3.99 -1.52 -1.17
N GLY A 55 4.62 -1.58 0.00
CA GLY A 55 4.02 -2.19 1.18
C GLY A 55 2.77 -1.45 1.66
N LEU A 56 2.75 -0.13 1.57
CA LEU A 56 1.63 0.69 2.04
C LEU A 56 0.38 0.49 1.16
N LEU A 57 0.57 0.37 -0.15
CA LEU A 57 -0.53 0.30 -1.11
C LEU A 57 -0.86 -1.12 -1.60
N HIS A 58 -0.14 -2.16 -1.15
CA HIS A 58 -0.33 -3.54 -1.66
C HIS A 58 -1.77 -4.05 -1.58
N ASP A 59 -2.49 -3.63 -0.53
CA ASP A 59 -3.85 -4.05 -0.22
C ASP A 59 -4.90 -2.95 -0.53
N ILE A 60 -4.56 -1.92 -1.33
CA ILE A 60 -5.42 -0.75 -1.55
C ILE A 60 -6.81 -1.09 -2.12
N GLY A 61 -6.93 -2.20 -2.87
CA GLY A 61 -8.23 -2.68 -3.37
C GLY A 61 -9.20 -3.13 -2.27
N ARG A 62 -8.74 -3.30 -1.02
CA ARG A 62 -9.63 -3.53 0.13
C ARG A 62 -10.58 -2.36 0.37
N GLN A 63 -10.33 -1.18 -0.20
CA GLN A 63 -11.28 -0.06 -0.16
C GLN A 63 -12.66 -0.41 -0.74
N GLU A 64 -12.76 -1.44 -1.60
CA GLU A 64 -14.02 -1.88 -2.24
C GLU A 64 -14.87 -2.84 -1.36
N GLY A 65 -14.35 -3.25 -0.19
CA GLY A 65 -15.09 -4.04 0.80
C GLY A 65 -14.35 -5.27 1.33
N ILE A 66 -15.06 -6.09 2.10
CA ILE A 66 -14.51 -7.33 2.69
C ILE A 66 -14.54 -8.44 1.64
N THR A 67 -13.43 -8.62 0.95
CA THR A 67 -13.27 -9.65 -0.06
C THR A 67 -12.02 -10.50 0.22
N GLY A 68 -12.02 -11.73 -0.32
CA GLY A 68 -10.85 -12.62 -0.32
C GLY A 68 -9.82 -12.14 -1.35
N ILE A 69 -9.41 -12.99 -2.29
CA ILE A 69 -8.40 -12.66 -3.32
C ILE A 69 -8.78 -11.47 -4.22
N ARG A 70 -10.08 -11.14 -4.33
CA ARG A 70 -10.58 -10.11 -5.24
C ARG A 70 -9.94 -8.72 -5.05
N HIS A 71 -9.59 -8.33 -3.81
CA HIS A 71 -8.95 -7.03 -3.54
C HIS A 71 -7.66 -6.79 -4.34
N ILE A 72 -6.99 -7.84 -4.81
CA ILE A 72 -5.80 -7.71 -5.67
C ILE A 72 -6.20 -7.11 -7.04
N VAL A 73 -7.29 -7.60 -7.63
CA VAL A 73 -7.80 -7.10 -8.92
C VAL A 73 -8.36 -5.69 -8.75
N ASP A 74 -9.16 -5.47 -7.70
CA ASP A 74 -9.73 -4.16 -7.40
C ASP A 74 -8.60 -3.11 -7.19
N GLY A 75 -7.49 -3.50 -6.54
CA GLY A 75 -6.32 -2.63 -6.35
C GLY A 75 -5.55 -2.37 -7.64
N TYR A 76 -5.39 -3.38 -8.49
CA TYR A 76 -4.77 -3.24 -9.82
C TYR A 76 -5.57 -2.31 -10.73
N GLU A 77 -6.91 -2.43 -10.74
CA GLU A 77 -7.79 -1.55 -11.52
C GLU A 77 -7.78 -0.11 -11.00
N PHE A 78 -7.70 0.08 -9.68
CA PHE A 78 -7.64 1.40 -9.06
C PHE A 78 -6.33 2.15 -9.37
N MET A 79 -5.21 1.44 -9.54
CA MET A 79 -3.86 2.03 -9.68
C MET A 79 -3.39 2.20 -11.13
N GLN A 80 -4.29 2.08 -12.12
CA GLN A 80 -4.03 2.41 -13.53
C GLN A 80 -3.86 3.92 -13.72
#